data_AF-W5LXR7-F1
#
_entry.id   AF-W5LXR7-F1
#
_cell.length_a   1.000
_cell.length_b   1.000
_cell.length_c   1.000
_cell.angle_alpha   90.00
_cell.angle_beta   90.00
_cell.angle_gamma   90.00
#
_symmetry.space_group_name_H-M   'P 1'
#
loop_
_entity.id
_entity.type
_entity.pdbx_description
1 polymer ?
#
loop_
_entity_poly.entity_id
_entity_poly.type
_entity_poly.pdbx_seq_one_letter_code
_entity_poly.pdbx_strand_id
1 'polypeptide(L)'
;VFSTVGGSVTLPCRGVNRKDCSTTTWVFSSRSQRAAVELVNLGKIRDQKPGRVSLGSDCSLHVHTLSTQDTGLYTCQQFVYDQQQGEDSPVSLSLLTIQVSPGAELRTGSTVTLHCLLDTNWSPEHCPSPLHSYTVIWVTETGAELQGDRYQISSSPCSSYLTVRLQPSDHSRQWRCDVTQDRAVTFTHRYSTLLTDGSGARPTPQKPGRTETSPAGKTPVTQSEPGPGPEMTSSSVTGT
;
A
#
# COMPACT_ATOMS: atom_id res chain seq x y z
N VAL A 1 -11.53 15.90 5.49
CA VAL A 1 -11.56 14.66 6.30
C VAL A 1 -10.80 13.60 5.53
N PHE A 2 -9.99 12.79 6.21
CA PHE A 2 -9.18 11.74 5.59
C PHE A 2 -9.57 10.37 6.12
N SER A 3 -9.45 9.34 5.28
CA SER A 3 -9.61 7.94 5.67
C SER A 3 -8.86 7.03 4.70
N THR A 4 -9.07 5.71 4.82
CA THR A 4 -8.48 4.69 3.94
C THR A 4 -9.59 3.87 3.30
N VAL A 5 -9.27 3.19 2.19
CA VAL A 5 -10.15 2.18 1.61
C VAL A 5 -10.46 1.10 2.67
N GLY A 6 -11.71 0.64 2.71
CA GLY A 6 -12.25 -0.26 3.72
C GLY A 6 -12.59 0.40 5.06
N GLY A 7 -12.15 1.64 5.29
CA GLY A 7 -12.39 2.39 6.52
C GLY A 7 -13.81 2.92 6.65
N SER A 8 -14.07 3.68 7.72
CA SER A 8 -15.31 4.44 7.92
C SER A 8 -14.98 5.88 8.32
N VAL A 9 -15.91 6.80 8.09
CA VAL A 9 -15.78 8.21 8.49
C VAL A 9 -17.07 8.73 9.11
N THR A 10 -16.92 9.78 9.91
CA THR A 10 -18.02 10.63 10.37
C THR A 10 -17.79 12.03 9.80
N LEU A 11 -18.74 12.52 9.02
CA LEU A 11 -18.69 13.83 8.38
C LEU A 11 -19.57 14.79 9.19
N PRO A 12 -19.01 15.84 9.80
CA PRO A 12 -19.77 16.71 10.69
C PRO A 12 -20.78 17.55 9.91
N CYS A 13 -22.00 17.68 10.43
CA CYS A 13 -22.96 18.68 9.98
C CYS A 13 -22.97 19.88 10.94
N ARG A 14 -22.65 21.08 10.43
CA ARG A 14 -22.74 22.31 11.21
C ARG A 14 -24.12 22.96 11.07
N GLY A 15 -24.53 23.75 12.06
CA GLY A 15 -25.76 24.54 12.00
C GLY A 15 -27.05 23.73 12.16
N VAL A 16 -26.98 22.54 12.80
CA VAL A 16 -28.16 21.67 12.99
C VAL A 16 -29.21 22.35 13.87
N ASN A 17 -30.42 22.49 13.32
CA ASN A 17 -31.54 23.15 14.01
C ASN A 17 -32.37 22.19 14.88
N ARG A 18 -32.47 20.91 14.49
CA ARG A 18 -33.27 19.90 15.19
C ARG A 18 -32.47 18.63 15.46
N LYS A 19 -32.59 18.12 16.69
CA LYS A 19 -31.88 16.91 17.16
C LYS A 19 -32.39 15.61 16.53
N ASP A 20 -33.59 15.62 15.95
CA ASP A 20 -34.15 14.46 15.24
C ASP A 20 -33.70 14.38 13.77
N CYS A 21 -32.85 15.31 13.34
CA CYS A 21 -32.34 15.42 11.97
C CYS A 21 -33.42 15.59 10.90
N SER A 22 -34.68 15.88 11.27
CA SER A 22 -35.81 16.03 10.34
C SER A 22 -35.63 17.18 9.34
N THR A 23 -34.70 18.09 9.61
CA THR A 23 -34.33 19.21 8.73
C THR A 23 -33.07 18.96 7.93
N THR A 24 -32.36 17.85 8.16
CA THR A 24 -31.02 17.61 7.63
C THR A 24 -31.07 16.88 6.30
N THR A 25 -30.42 17.44 5.29
CA THR A 25 -30.21 16.82 3.98
C THR A 25 -28.70 16.71 3.73
N TRP A 26 -28.27 15.55 3.21
CA TRP A 26 -26.88 15.32 2.81
C TRP A 26 -26.83 15.02 1.32
N VAL A 27 -25.99 15.78 0.62
CA VAL A 27 -25.75 15.64 -0.82
C VAL A 27 -24.28 15.29 -1.05
N PHE A 28 -24.02 14.30 -1.89
CA PHE A 28 -22.69 13.87 -2.30
C PHE A 28 -22.44 14.26 -3.76
N SER A 29 -21.24 14.75 -4.03
CA SER A 29 -20.76 15.02 -5.38
C SER A 29 -19.31 14.58 -5.50
N SER A 30 -18.95 13.97 -6.62
CA SER A 30 -17.57 13.63 -6.93
C SER A 30 -17.21 14.03 -8.34
N ARG A 31 -15.91 14.20 -8.60
CA ARG A 31 -15.38 14.52 -9.93
C ARG A 31 -15.78 13.50 -11.01
N SER A 32 -15.99 12.24 -10.63
CA SER A 32 -16.38 11.18 -11.57
C SER A 32 -17.88 11.13 -11.85
N GLN A 33 -18.71 11.87 -11.09
CA GLN A 33 -20.16 11.90 -11.22
C GLN A 33 -20.63 13.19 -11.91
N ARG A 34 -21.65 13.07 -12.78
CA ARG A 34 -22.23 14.22 -13.49
C ARG A 34 -23.23 15.02 -12.66
N ALA A 35 -23.92 14.36 -11.74
CA ALA A 35 -24.95 14.94 -10.91
C ALA A 35 -24.70 14.59 -9.45
N ALA A 36 -25.05 15.51 -8.56
CA ALA A 36 -24.97 15.26 -7.13
C ALA A 36 -26.05 14.24 -6.72
N VAL A 37 -25.71 13.40 -5.75
CA VAL A 37 -26.56 12.32 -5.23
C VAL A 37 -27.04 12.70 -3.83
N GLU A 38 -28.34 12.66 -3.61
CA GLU A 38 -28.90 12.85 -2.27
C GLU A 38 -28.76 11.54 -1.47
N LEU A 39 -27.97 11.59 -0.39
CA LEU A 39 -27.76 10.44 0.50
C LEU A 39 -28.78 10.42 1.64
N VAL A 40 -29.20 11.61 2.09
CA VAL A 40 -30.19 11.81 3.14
C VAL A 40 -31.08 12.97 2.74
N ASN A 41 -32.39 12.81 2.87
CA ASN A 41 -33.41 13.81 2.61
C ASN A 41 -34.23 14.05 3.88
N LEU A 42 -34.12 15.23 4.49
CA LEU A 42 -34.91 15.59 5.67
C LEU A 42 -34.86 14.51 6.77
N GLY A 43 -33.66 14.03 7.08
CA GLY A 43 -33.38 12.98 8.06
C GLY A 43 -33.62 11.55 7.58
N LYS A 44 -34.17 11.35 6.38
CA LYS A 44 -34.46 10.02 5.81
C LYS A 44 -33.33 9.60 4.88
N ILE A 45 -32.69 8.49 5.18
CA ILE A 45 -31.64 7.91 4.33
C ILE A 45 -32.25 7.50 2.97
N ARG A 46 -31.59 7.91 1.89
CA ARG A 46 -31.93 7.63 0.48
C ARG A 46 -30.90 6.76 -0.22
N ASP A 47 -29.79 6.44 0.46
CA ASP A 47 -28.75 5.58 -0.09
C ASP A 47 -29.31 4.22 -0.53
N GLN A 48 -28.92 3.78 -1.73
CA GLN A 48 -29.41 2.54 -2.32
C GLN A 48 -28.83 1.28 -1.68
N LYS A 49 -27.74 1.40 -0.90
CA LYS A 49 -27.07 0.30 -0.21
C LYS A 49 -27.45 0.36 1.28
N PRO A 50 -28.35 -0.52 1.76
CA PRO A 50 -28.75 -0.53 3.17
C PRO A 50 -27.54 -0.67 4.11
N GLY A 51 -27.52 0.15 5.17
CA GLY A 51 -26.46 0.12 6.18
C GLY A 51 -25.13 0.75 5.75
N ARG A 52 -25.01 1.22 4.51
CA ARG A 52 -23.80 1.92 4.02
C ARG A 52 -23.61 3.27 4.69
N VAL A 53 -24.72 3.98 4.87
CA VAL A 53 -24.78 5.33 5.42
C VAL A 53 -25.69 5.32 6.65
N SER A 54 -25.33 6.09 7.68
CA SER A 54 -26.18 6.34 8.84
C SER A 54 -26.03 7.78 9.35
N LEU A 55 -26.95 8.23 10.21
CA LEU A 55 -26.88 9.53 10.86
C LEU A 55 -26.56 9.35 12.34
N GLY A 56 -25.63 10.17 12.84
CA GLY A 56 -25.40 10.34 14.27
C GLY A 56 -26.52 11.14 14.93
N SER A 57 -26.53 11.17 16.27
CA SER A 57 -27.46 11.98 17.06
C SER A 57 -27.31 13.49 16.87
N ASP A 58 -26.17 13.92 16.33
CA ASP A 58 -25.84 15.29 15.94
C ASP A 58 -26.05 15.53 14.43
N CYS A 59 -26.70 14.58 13.74
CA CYS A 59 -26.96 14.62 12.30
C CYS A 59 -25.70 14.59 11.41
N SER A 60 -24.55 14.26 11.99
CA SER A 60 -23.34 13.94 11.25
C SER A 60 -23.55 12.67 10.41
N LEU A 61 -23.00 12.65 9.20
CA LEU A 61 -23.11 11.51 8.29
C LEU A 61 -22.03 10.48 8.57
N HIS A 62 -22.41 9.26 8.86
CA HIS A 62 -21.49 8.13 8.93
C HIS A 62 -21.48 7.40 7.59
N VAL A 63 -20.30 7.17 7.02
CA VAL A 63 -20.12 6.38 5.80
C VAL A 63 -19.18 5.22 6.12
N HIS A 64 -19.64 3.99 5.90
CA HIS A 64 -18.92 2.77 6.26
C HIS A 64 -18.28 2.11 5.05
N THR A 65 -17.23 1.29 5.22
CA THR A 65 -16.62 0.43 4.18
C THR A 65 -16.15 1.19 2.92
N LEU A 66 -15.47 2.31 3.10
CA LEU A 66 -15.10 3.25 2.04
C LEU A 66 -14.37 2.62 0.85
N SER A 67 -14.61 3.17 -0.34
CA SER A 67 -13.96 2.86 -1.60
C SER A 67 -13.52 4.15 -2.27
N THR A 68 -12.66 4.06 -3.29
CA THR A 68 -12.23 5.25 -4.06
C THR A 68 -13.39 6.01 -4.71
N GLN A 69 -14.56 5.39 -4.90
CA GLN A 69 -15.76 6.05 -5.42
C GLN A 69 -16.42 6.99 -4.40
N ASP A 70 -16.12 6.84 -3.11
CA ASP A 70 -16.64 7.68 -2.03
C ASP A 70 -15.79 8.96 -1.84
N THR A 71 -14.65 9.08 -2.52
CA THR A 71 -13.87 10.32 -2.55
C THR A 71 -14.70 11.43 -3.21
N GLY A 72 -14.90 12.55 -2.51
CA GLY A 72 -15.77 13.62 -3.01
C GLY A 72 -16.06 14.72 -2.01
N LEU A 73 -17.00 15.58 -2.38
CA LEU A 73 -17.56 16.63 -1.56
C LEU A 73 -18.93 16.20 -1.04
N TYR A 74 -19.07 16.19 0.28
CA TYR A 74 -20.32 15.94 0.98
C TYR A 74 -20.80 17.26 1.58
N THR A 75 -22.02 17.65 1.26
CA THR A 75 -22.61 18.91 1.72
C THR A 75 -23.79 18.61 2.62
N CYS A 76 -23.70 19.07 3.88
CA CYS A 76 -24.85 19.10 4.77
C CYS A 76 -25.64 20.38 4.58
N GLN A 77 -26.96 20.27 4.50
CA GLN A 77 -27.89 21.37 4.32
C GLN A 77 -29.04 21.24 5.32
N GLN A 78 -29.56 22.38 5.77
CA GLN A 78 -30.69 22.44 6.71
C GLN A 78 -31.91 23.05 6.03
N PHE A 79 -33.05 22.37 6.06
CA PHE A 79 -34.30 22.84 5.46
C PHE A 79 -35.42 22.87 6.48
N VAL A 80 -36.14 23.99 6.54
CA VAL A 80 -37.34 24.16 7.38
C VAL A 80 -38.44 24.71 6.47
N TYR A 81 -39.57 24.00 6.39
CA TYR A 81 -40.67 24.33 5.47
C TYR A 81 -40.19 24.53 4.01
N ASP A 82 -39.35 23.62 3.52
CA ASP A 82 -38.71 23.64 2.20
C ASP A 82 -37.83 24.87 1.90
N GLN A 83 -37.53 25.68 2.92
CA GLN A 83 -36.60 26.79 2.82
C GLN A 83 -35.27 26.42 3.46
N GLN A 84 -34.19 26.59 2.70
CA GLN A 84 -32.85 26.42 3.20
C GLN A 84 -32.56 27.42 4.34
N GLN A 85 -31.98 26.92 5.41
CA GLN A 85 -31.60 27.68 6.60
C GLN A 85 -30.09 27.74 6.71
N GLY A 86 -29.55 28.95 6.89
CA GLY A 86 -28.11 29.14 7.07
C GLY A 86 -27.27 28.75 5.85
N GLU A 87 -25.96 28.71 6.07
CA GLU A 87 -25.00 28.30 5.05
C GLU A 87 -24.87 26.77 4.98
N ASP A 88 -24.50 26.29 3.80
CA ASP A 88 -24.09 24.91 3.60
C ASP A 88 -22.88 24.56 4.48
N SER A 89 -22.81 23.32 4.93
CA SER A 89 -21.66 22.77 5.66
C SER A 89 -20.93 21.74 4.78
N PRO A 90 -20.08 22.17 3.84
CA PRO A 90 -19.32 21.29 2.96
C PRO A 90 -18.17 20.59 3.68
N VAL A 91 -17.97 19.32 3.38
CA VAL A 91 -16.87 18.49 3.87
C VAL A 91 -16.27 17.70 2.71
N SER A 92 -14.99 17.94 2.42
CA SER A 92 -14.26 17.11 1.45
C SER A 92 -13.72 15.86 2.12
N LEU A 93 -14.04 14.70 1.54
CA LEU A 93 -13.47 13.40 1.90
C LEU A 93 -12.38 13.04 0.89
N SER A 94 -11.20 12.70 1.40
CA SER A 94 -10.06 12.21 0.61
C SER A 94 -9.55 10.90 1.20
N LEU A 95 -9.13 9.97 0.36
CA LEU A 95 -8.71 8.63 0.78
C LEU A 95 -7.23 8.41 0.52
N LEU A 96 -6.52 7.94 1.54
CA LEU A 96 -5.12 7.54 1.43
C LEU A 96 -5.03 6.03 1.19
N THR A 97 -4.33 5.64 0.13
CA THR A 97 -4.11 4.24 -0.24
C THR A 97 -2.62 3.93 -0.30
N ILE A 98 -2.21 2.78 0.22
CA ILE A 98 -0.86 2.25 0.03
C ILE A 98 -0.91 1.05 -0.91
N GLN A 99 -0.14 1.11 -1.99
CA GLN A 99 0.05 -0.01 -2.93
C GLN A 99 1.52 -0.42 -2.95
N VAL A 100 1.80 -1.69 -3.27
CA VAL A 100 3.17 -2.21 -3.32
C VAL A 100 3.44 -2.79 -4.69
N SER A 101 4.57 -2.45 -5.28
CA SER A 101 5.00 -3.00 -6.57
C SER A 101 6.48 -3.42 -6.54
N PRO A 102 6.84 -4.64 -7.02
CA PRO A 102 5.95 -5.78 -7.29
C PRO A 102 5.32 -6.32 -5.99
N GLY A 103 4.05 -6.78 -6.07
CA GLY A 103 3.22 -7.05 -4.87
C GLY A 103 2.84 -8.51 -4.58
N ALA A 104 3.35 -9.50 -5.32
CA ALA A 104 2.91 -10.89 -5.18
C ALA A 104 3.59 -11.64 -4.03
N GLU A 105 4.90 -11.49 -3.86
CA GLU A 105 5.67 -12.07 -2.76
C GLU A 105 6.84 -11.17 -2.42
N LEU A 106 6.91 -10.72 -1.17
CA LEU A 106 8.02 -9.92 -0.68
C LEU A 106 9.10 -10.83 -0.13
N ARG A 107 10.33 -10.68 -0.61
CA ARG A 107 11.48 -11.50 -0.19
C ARG A 107 12.61 -10.60 0.24
N THR A 108 13.47 -11.11 1.11
CA THR A 108 14.71 -10.41 1.46
C THR A 108 15.54 -10.16 0.20
N GLY A 109 16.06 -8.94 0.08
CA GLY A 109 16.91 -8.53 -1.03
C GLY A 109 16.16 -8.13 -2.29
N SER A 110 14.82 -8.28 -2.37
CA SER A 110 14.05 -7.73 -3.49
C SER A 110 13.90 -6.22 -3.35
N THR A 111 13.90 -5.52 -4.49
CA THR A 111 13.57 -4.09 -4.54
C THR A 111 12.09 -3.94 -4.77
N VAL A 112 11.45 -3.14 -3.93
CA VAL A 112 10.02 -2.82 -4.04
C VAL A 112 9.81 -1.32 -3.91
N THR A 113 8.71 -0.87 -4.48
CA THR A 113 8.22 0.50 -4.36
C THR A 113 6.90 0.47 -3.60
N LEU A 114 6.82 1.26 -2.52
CA LEU A 114 5.62 1.54 -1.77
C LEU A 114 5.02 2.85 -2.29
N HIS A 115 3.80 2.79 -2.80
CA HIS A 115 3.08 3.89 -3.42
C HIS A 115 2.07 4.39 -2.41
N CYS A 116 2.29 5.56 -1.85
CA CYS A 116 1.29 6.23 -1.03
C CYS A 116 0.56 7.25 -1.89
N LEU A 117 -0.74 7.04 -2.09
CA LEU A 117 -1.56 7.79 -3.04
C LEU A 117 -2.74 8.42 -2.29
N LEU A 118 -2.83 9.75 -2.33
CA LEU A 118 -3.95 10.50 -1.80
C LEU A 118 -4.95 10.77 -2.94
N ASP A 119 -6.09 10.12 -2.86
CA ASP A 119 -7.23 10.34 -3.76
C ASP A 119 -8.07 11.50 -3.23
N THR A 120 -8.34 12.49 -4.08
CA THR A 120 -9.06 13.71 -3.71
C THR A 120 -10.14 14.05 -4.73
N ASN A 121 -11.07 14.92 -4.37
CA ASN A 121 -12.12 15.38 -5.27
C ASN A 121 -11.61 16.32 -6.39
N TRP A 122 -10.36 16.75 -6.33
CA TRP A 122 -9.77 17.66 -7.32
C TRP A 122 -9.07 16.89 -8.45
N SER A 123 -8.79 17.58 -9.56
CA SER A 123 -7.99 16.99 -10.65
C SER A 123 -6.60 16.61 -10.12
N PRO A 124 -6.01 15.50 -10.58
CA PRO A 124 -4.62 15.14 -10.26
C PRO A 124 -3.61 16.25 -10.55
N GLU A 125 -3.89 17.07 -11.58
CA GLU A 125 -3.08 18.23 -11.97
C GLU A 125 -3.17 19.39 -10.97
N HIS A 126 -4.22 19.41 -10.15
CA HIS A 126 -4.53 20.45 -9.18
C HIS A 126 -4.35 19.97 -7.74
N CYS A 127 -3.51 18.95 -7.54
CA CYS A 127 -2.97 18.65 -6.23
C CYS A 127 -1.54 19.21 -6.16
N PRO A 128 -1.25 20.18 -5.27
CA PRO A 128 -2.13 20.74 -4.25
C PRO A 128 -3.05 21.82 -4.82
N SER A 129 -4.28 21.92 -4.30
CA SER A 129 -5.18 23.00 -4.73
C SER A 129 -4.62 24.33 -4.20
N PRO A 130 -4.86 25.48 -4.88
CA PRO A 130 -4.42 26.79 -4.39
C PRO A 130 -4.98 27.15 -3.00
N LEU A 131 -6.00 26.44 -2.51
CA LEU A 131 -6.63 26.63 -1.21
C LEU A 131 -6.10 25.69 -0.12
N HIS A 132 -5.44 24.59 -0.49
CA HIS A 132 -4.96 23.58 0.46
C HIS A 132 -3.67 22.93 -0.05
N SER A 133 -2.55 23.24 0.61
CA SER A 133 -1.28 22.57 0.37
C SER A 133 -1.19 21.30 1.20
N TYR A 134 -1.57 20.18 0.62
CA TYR A 134 -1.29 18.86 1.16
C TYR A 134 0.09 18.38 0.69
N THR A 135 0.77 17.62 1.53
CA THR A 135 1.95 16.85 1.11
C THR A 135 1.85 15.45 1.68
N VAL A 136 2.07 14.47 0.83
CA VAL A 136 2.14 13.06 1.18
C VAL A 136 3.61 12.68 1.33
N ILE A 137 3.99 12.10 2.47
CA ILE A 137 5.39 11.75 2.76
C ILE A 137 5.52 10.38 3.42
N TRP A 138 6.58 9.65 3.05
CA TRP A 138 7.02 8.46 3.78
C TRP A 138 7.93 8.84 4.93
N VAL A 139 7.68 8.26 6.10
CA VAL A 139 8.42 8.52 7.34
C VAL A 139 8.73 7.21 8.06
N THR A 140 9.60 7.28 9.07
CA THR A 140 9.83 6.14 9.98
C THR A 140 8.55 5.79 10.74
N GLU A 141 8.55 4.65 11.42
CA GLU A 141 7.44 4.24 12.30
C GLU A 141 7.07 5.32 13.33
N THR A 142 8.08 6.00 13.88
CA THR A 142 7.95 7.10 14.86
C THR A 142 7.60 8.45 14.23
N GLY A 143 7.58 8.55 12.90
CA GLY A 143 7.28 9.80 12.18
C GLY A 143 8.51 10.69 11.93
N ALA A 144 9.72 10.19 12.14
CA ALA A 144 10.95 10.87 11.76
C ALA A 144 11.22 10.72 10.25
N GLU A 145 12.08 11.58 9.71
CA GLU A 145 12.52 11.47 8.33
C GLU A 145 13.28 10.15 8.08
N LEU A 146 13.01 9.48 6.96
CA LEU A 146 13.76 8.31 6.53
C LEU A 146 15.14 8.75 6.03
N GLN A 147 16.20 8.34 6.74
CA GLN A 147 17.58 8.70 6.41
C GLN A 147 18.40 7.52 5.88
N GLY A 148 19.33 7.82 4.98
CA GLY A 148 20.31 6.88 4.43
C GLY A 148 20.00 6.42 3.01
N ASP A 149 21.04 6.00 2.29
CA ASP A 149 21.04 5.68 0.85
C ASP A 149 20.08 4.53 0.46
N ARG A 150 19.60 3.81 1.46
CA ARG A 150 18.68 2.70 1.30
C ARG A 150 17.28 3.15 0.87
N TYR A 151 16.89 4.36 1.21
CA TYR A 151 15.54 4.88 0.96
C TYR A 151 15.57 5.86 -0.21
N GLN A 152 14.98 5.46 -1.33
CA GLN A 152 14.83 6.31 -2.50
C GLN A 152 13.39 6.83 -2.53
N ILE A 153 13.22 8.09 -2.13
CA ILE A 153 11.90 8.73 -2.06
C ILE A 153 11.72 9.67 -3.25
N SER A 154 10.62 9.51 -3.96
CA SER A 154 10.13 10.46 -4.95
C SER A 154 8.75 10.91 -4.52
N SER A 155 8.55 12.21 -4.33
CA SER A 155 7.28 12.75 -3.87
C SER A 155 6.74 13.77 -4.85
N SER A 156 5.44 13.69 -5.08
CA SER A 156 4.60 14.72 -5.66
C SER A 156 3.59 15.17 -4.59
N PRO A 157 2.82 16.25 -4.82
CA PRO A 157 1.91 16.80 -3.81
C PRO A 157 0.91 15.80 -3.21
N CYS A 158 0.32 14.93 -4.04
CA CYS A 158 -0.66 13.92 -3.62
C CYS A 158 -0.12 12.48 -3.63
N SER A 159 1.16 12.27 -3.95
CA SER A 159 1.72 10.93 -3.96
C SER A 159 3.16 10.89 -3.49
N SER A 160 3.52 9.82 -2.79
CA SER A 160 4.89 9.56 -2.40
C SER A 160 5.26 8.12 -2.70
N TYR A 161 6.40 7.93 -3.34
CA TYR A 161 6.92 6.65 -3.76
C TYR A 161 8.19 6.38 -2.97
N LEU A 162 8.20 5.32 -2.16
CA LEU A 162 9.38 4.86 -1.44
C LEU A 162 9.89 3.57 -2.08
N THR A 163 11.01 3.67 -2.78
CA THR A 163 11.73 2.52 -3.30
C THR A 163 12.76 2.07 -2.26
N VAL A 164 12.71 0.79 -1.89
CA VAL A 164 13.61 0.18 -0.90
C VAL A 164 13.97 -1.24 -1.30
N ARG A 165 15.23 -1.62 -1.09
CA ARG A 165 15.65 -3.03 -1.15
C ARG A 165 15.40 -3.67 0.21
N LEU A 166 14.52 -4.67 0.29
CA LEU A 166 14.09 -5.30 1.54
C LEU A 166 15.23 -6.02 2.25
N GLN A 167 15.25 -5.97 3.58
CA GLN A 167 16.21 -6.63 4.46
C GLN A 167 15.47 -7.55 5.44
N PRO A 168 16.16 -8.51 6.09
CA PRO A 168 15.53 -9.40 7.07
C PRO A 168 14.80 -8.64 8.19
N SER A 169 15.36 -7.48 8.59
CA SER A 169 14.78 -6.60 9.62
C SER A 169 13.47 -5.92 9.19
N ASP A 170 13.09 -5.97 7.91
CA ASP A 170 11.81 -5.43 7.46
C ASP A 170 10.66 -6.43 7.55
N HIS A 171 10.93 -7.67 7.98
CA HIS A 171 9.84 -8.58 8.29
C HIS A 171 8.98 -8.01 9.43
N SER A 172 7.67 -7.89 9.19
CA SER A 172 6.71 -7.23 10.08
C SER A 172 6.99 -5.74 10.35
N ARG A 173 7.89 -5.10 9.59
CA ARG A 173 8.14 -3.66 9.70
C ARG A 173 6.94 -2.87 9.22
N GLN A 174 6.60 -1.83 9.99
CA GLN A 174 5.54 -0.91 9.64
C GLN A 174 6.09 0.31 8.89
N TRP A 175 5.64 0.48 7.66
CA TRP A 175 5.90 1.63 6.82
C TRP A 175 4.79 2.65 7.05
N ARG A 176 5.16 3.89 7.35
CA ARG A 176 4.23 4.96 7.69
C ARG A 176 4.22 6.03 6.60
N CYS A 177 3.03 6.35 6.12
CA CYS A 177 2.79 7.44 5.20
C CYS A 177 1.87 8.48 5.85
N ASP A 178 2.33 9.73 5.89
CA ASP A 178 1.62 10.85 6.50
C ASP A 178 1.10 11.81 5.43
N VAL A 179 -0.13 12.29 5.64
CA VAL A 179 -0.65 13.49 4.99
C VAL A 179 -0.37 14.65 5.92
N THR A 180 0.30 15.66 5.40
CA THR A 180 0.56 16.91 6.10
C THR A 180 -0.20 18.05 5.45
N GLN A 181 -0.71 18.95 6.27
CA GLN A 181 -1.32 20.21 5.85
C GLN A 181 -0.68 21.32 6.72
N ASP A 182 -0.15 22.36 6.10
CA ASP A 182 0.52 23.47 6.81
C ASP A 182 1.61 23.00 7.79
N ARG A 183 2.35 21.96 7.39
CA ARG A 183 3.41 21.27 8.17
C ARG A 183 2.92 20.50 9.41
N ALA A 184 1.61 20.42 9.64
CA ALA A 184 1.03 19.55 10.66
C ALA A 184 0.58 18.23 10.03
N VAL A 185 0.82 17.10 10.71
CA VAL A 185 0.28 15.81 10.30
C VAL A 185 -1.22 15.80 10.56
N THR A 186 -2.02 15.61 9.50
CA THR A 186 -3.49 15.57 9.58
C THR A 186 -4.04 14.16 9.47
N PHE A 187 -3.29 13.25 8.83
CA PHE A 187 -3.68 11.85 8.71
C PHE A 187 -2.47 10.94 8.51
N THR A 188 -2.57 9.70 8.98
CA THR A 188 -1.53 8.69 8.85
C THR A 188 -2.12 7.38 8.39
N HIS A 189 -1.55 6.79 7.34
CA HIS A 189 -1.78 5.40 6.98
C HIS A 189 -0.50 4.58 7.11
N ARG A 190 -0.65 3.29 7.34
CA ARG A 190 0.45 2.38 7.64
C ARG A 190 0.28 1.07 6.89
N TYR A 191 1.40 0.51 6.45
CA TYR A 191 1.47 -0.77 5.78
C TYR A 191 2.55 -1.63 6.44
N SER A 192 2.26 -2.90 6.70
CA SER A 192 3.24 -3.83 7.29
C SER A 192 3.74 -4.81 6.24
N THR A 193 5.05 -4.93 6.09
CA THR A 193 5.67 -5.89 5.18
C THR A 193 5.70 -7.29 5.78
N LEU A 194 5.31 -8.29 5.01
CA LEU A 194 5.40 -9.70 5.38
C LEU A 194 6.34 -10.40 4.39
N LEU A 195 7.54 -10.75 4.85
CA LEU A 195 8.53 -11.44 4.02
C LEU A 195 8.30 -12.95 4.06
N THR A 196 8.26 -13.59 2.89
CA THR A 196 7.96 -15.03 2.76
C THR A 196 9.14 -15.94 3.11
N ASP A 197 10.36 -15.41 3.12
CA ASP A 197 11.58 -16.11 3.52
C ASP A 197 11.90 -15.98 5.02
N GLY A 198 11.13 -15.16 5.76
CA GLY A 198 11.26 -14.94 7.20
C GLY A 198 10.60 -16.01 8.09
N SER A 199 9.71 -16.85 7.53
CA SER A 199 9.23 -18.05 8.23
C SER A 199 10.24 -19.17 8.01
N GLY A 200 11.12 -19.38 8.97
CA GLY A 200 12.29 -20.27 8.88
C GLY A 200 12.08 -21.53 8.05
N ALA A 201 12.74 -21.57 6.90
CA ALA A 201 13.02 -22.83 6.22
C ALA A 201 13.82 -23.71 7.19
N ARG A 202 13.21 -24.80 7.66
CA ARG A 202 13.90 -25.88 8.36
C ARG A 202 15.11 -26.28 7.50
N PRO A 203 16.34 -26.26 8.01
CA PRO A 203 17.47 -26.80 7.28
C PRO A 203 17.16 -28.28 7.03
N THR A 204 17.05 -28.66 5.75
CA THR A 204 17.16 -30.05 5.35
C THR A 204 18.50 -30.57 5.88
N PRO A 205 18.57 -31.75 6.51
CA PRO A 205 19.83 -32.29 6.98
C PRO A 205 20.79 -32.46 5.79
N GLN A 206 21.83 -31.63 5.72
CA GLN A 206 22.95 -31.88 4.84
C GLN A 206 23.63 -33.17 5.31
N LYS A 207 23.60 -34.18 4.45
CA LYS A 207 24.39 -35.40 4.59
C LYS A 207 25.87 -34.99 4.62
N PRO A 208 26.68 -35.42 5.62
CA PRO A 208 28.08 -35.05 5.68
C PRO A 208 28.82 -35.60 4.46
N GLY A 209 29.31 -34.69 3.61
CA GLY A 209 30.32 -34.99 2.61
C GLY A 209 31.66 -35.19 3.33
N ARG A 210 32.22 -36.39 3.22
CA ARG A 210 33.56 -36.69 3.68
C ARG A 210 34.53 -36.34 2.55
N THR A 211 35.35 -35.33 2.74
CA THR A 211 36.54 -35.11 1.92
C THR A 211 37.73 -35.19 2.85
N GLU A 212 38.62 -36.14 2.61
CA GLU A 212 40.01 -35.95 3.01
C GLU A 212 40.96 -36.74 2.09
N THR A 213 42.08 -36.08 1.86
CA THR A 213 43.03 -36.23 0.78
C THR A 213 44.13 -37.26 1.13
N SER A 214 44.69 -37.87 0.09
CA SER A 214 45.85 -38.79 0.07
C SER A 214 47.07 -38.32 0.90
N PRO A 215 47.91 -39.26 1.38
CA PRO A 215 49.30 -39.31 0.86
C PRO A 215 49.88 -40.72 0.62
N ALA A 216 51.00 -40.74 -0.11
CA ALA A 216 51.68 -41.90 -0.71
C ALA A 216 52.67 -42.68 0.19
N GLY A 217 52.92 -43.96 -0.14
CA GLY A 217 54.26 -44.57 -0.07
C GLY A 217 54.40 -46.05 0.37
N LYS A 218 55.01 -46.88 -0.51
CA LYS A 218 55.86 -48.10 -0.28
C LYS A 218 55.17 -49.45 0.09
N THR A 219 55.46 -50.66 -0.43
CA THR A 219 56.26 -51.30 -1.54
C THR A 219 55.77 -52.80 -1.66
N PRO A 220 56.39 -53.81 -2.34
CA PRO A 220 55.91 -54.50 -3.56
C PRO A 220 55.67 -56.05 -3.45
N VAL A 221 55.71 -56.75 -4.61
CA VAL A 221 55.75 -58.21 -4.93
C VAL A 221 54.34 -58.87 -5.03
N THR A 222 53.93 -59.67 -6.04
CA THR A 222 54.62 -60.67 -6.88
C THR A 222 53.90 -60.91 -8.23
N GLN A 223 54.70 -61.41 -9.18
CA GLN A 223 54.52 -61.74 -10.60
C GLN A 223 53.47 -62.84 -10.92
N SER A 224 52.91 -62.79 -12.13
CA SER A 224 53.02 -63.86 -13.14
C SER A 224 52.42 -63.47 -14.52
N GLU A 225 53.28 -63.49 -15.55
CA GLU A 225 52.97 -63.65 -16.99
C GLU A 225 52.93 -65.17 -17.31
N PRO A 226 52.77 -65.68 -18.57
CA PRO A 226 52.63 -65.01 -19.88
C PRO A 226 51.56 -65.60 -20.83
N GLY A 227 51.36 -64.93 -21.98
CA GLY A 227 50.66 -65.48 -23.14
C GLY A 227 50.96 -64.65 -24.41
N PRO A 228 51.58 -65.20 -25.47
CA PRO A 228 52.24 -64.41 -26.52
C PRO A 228 51.40 -64.20 -27.80
N GLY A 229 51.56 -63.00 -28.39
CA GLY A 229 51.59 -62.61 -29.83
C GLY A 229 50.52 -63.10 -30.84
N PRO A 230 50.58 -62.71 -32.13
CA PRO A 230 51.47 -61.71 -32.75
C PRO A 230 50.76 -60.67 -33.68
N GLU A 231 51.56 -59.68 -34.08
CA GLU A 231 51.60 -58.85 -35.31
C GLU A 231 50.39 -58.76 -36.26
N MET A 232 50.08 -57.53 -36.71
CA MET A 232 50.48 -57.11 -38.07
C MET A 232 50.45 -55.58 -38.27
N THR A 233 51.52 -55.11 -38.89
CA THR A 233 51.79 -53.78 -39.47
C THR A 233 50.79 -53.37 -40.56
N SER A 234 50.52 -52.07 -40.71
CA SER A 234 50.71 -51.35 -41.98
C SER A 234 50.35 -49.86 -41.88
N SER A 235 51.27 -49.05 -42.41
CA SER A 235 51.32 -47.60 -42.47
C SER A 235 50.50 -47.00 -43.62
N SER A 236 50.08 -45.73 -43.48
CA SER A 236 49.93 -44.67 -44.51
C SER A 236 49.27 -43.45 -43.81
N VAL A 237 49.87 -42.24 -43.63
CA VAL A 237 50.45 -41.25 -44.58
C VAL A 237 49.40 -40.94 -45.65
N THR A 238 48.81 -39.76 -45.87
CA THR A 238 49.07 -38.30 -45.76
C THR A 238 47.71 -37.66 -46.10
N GLY A 239 47.35 -36.40 -45.87
CA GLY A 239 48.04 -35.17 -45.54
C GLY A 239 47.04 -34.00 -45.71
N THR A 240 47.39 -32.86 -45.11
CA THR A 240 46.79 -31.50 -45.22
C THR A 240 45.30 -31.34 -44.96
#